data_AF-A0A0A1YKG9-F1
#
_entry.id   AF-A0A0A1YKG9-F1
#
_cell.length_a   1.000
_cell.length_b   1.000
_cell.length_c   1.000
_cell.angle_alpha   90.00
_cell.angle_beta   90.00
_cell.angle_gamma   90.00
#
_symmetry.space_group_name_H-M   'P 1'
#
loop_
_entity.id
_entity.type
_entity.pdbx_description
1 polymer ?
#
loop_
_entity_poly.entity_id
_entity_poly.type
_entity_poly.pdbx_seq_one_letter_code
_entity_poly.pdbx_strand_id
1 'polypeptide(L)'
;MTKLEKYLTMSVAAVGALTGGMATYTDYTGAEFKKPIDLRQATVASFLAQIDSASKRRDHREALRVRLEYERFEESWRNSQRLSSLIAPIENLISLRLAPGQASQIRNILHNASTDLSSGFLTPGTLGSAYLATGDYQNASKYYKLAALSEPNDPNIHALRALALQGEAKGTEPETAREELNQEAKQLVQKAESGGVDADRIKALAAQLAKET
;
A
#
# COMPACT_ATOMS: atom_id res chain seq x y z
N MET A 1 24.46 -11.85 -4.46
CA MET A 1 23.14 -11.80 -5.11
C MET A 1 22.73 -10.34 -5.25
N THR A 2 22.60 -9.84 -6.47
CA THR A 2 22.28 -8.43 -6.74
C THR A 2 20.80 -8.13 -6.51
N LYS A 3 20.41 -6.85 -6.34
CA LYS A 3 18.98 -6.46 -6.19
C LYS A 3 18.15 -6.95 -7.39
N LEU A 4 18.73 -6.92 -8.59
CA LEU A 4 18.10 -7.39 -9.83
C LEU A 4 17.82 -8.90 -9.82
N GLU A 5 18.75 -9.70 -9.29
CA GLU A 5 18.57 -11.15 -9.13
C GLU A 5 17.45 -11.48 -8.15
N LYS A 6 17.30 -10.73 -7.05
CA LYS A 6 16.16 -10.89 -6.12
C LYS A 6 14.81 -10.60 -6.79
N TYR A 7 14.74 -9.54 -7.60
CA TYR A 7 13.52 -9.23 -8.36
C TYR A 7 13.21 -10.31 -9.40
N LEU A 8 14.23 -10.81 -10.10
CA LEU A 8 14.03 -11.90 -11.06
C LEU A 8 13.57 -13.18 -10.37
N THR A 9 14.11 -13.53 -9.20
CA THR A 9 13.69 -14.71 -8.44
C THR A 9 12.27 -14.59 -7.89
N MET A 10 11.84 -13.41 -7.43
CA MET A 10 10.44 -13.18 -7.01
C MET A 10 9.47 -13.22 -8.19
N SER A 11 9.83 -12.61 -9.33
CA SER A 11 9.03 -12.69 -10.55
C SER A 11 8.98 -14.11 -11.12
N VAL A 12 10.09 -14.85 -11.07
CA VAL A 12 10.15 -16.26 -11.47
C VAL A 12 9.46 -17.17 -10.45
N ALA A 13 9.36 -16.81 -9.17
CA ALA A 13 8.53 -17.52 -8.21
C ALA A 13 7.03 -17.25 -8.44
N ALA A 14 6.65 -16.03 -8.85
CA ALA A 14 5.28 -15.71 -9.24
C ALA A 14 4.88 -16.38 -10.58
N VAL A 15 5.77 -16.39 -11.57
CA VAL A 15 5.58 -17.08 -12.85
C VAL A 15 5.74 -18.60 -12.68
N GLY A 16 6.58 -19.05 -11.75
CA GLY A 16 6.74 -20.43 -11.31
C GLY A 16 5.52 -20.95 -10.55
N ALA A 17 4.80 -20.09 -9.82
CA ALA A 17 3.49 -20.42 -9.27
C ALA A 17 2.43 -20.54 -10.38
N LEU A 18 2.52 -19.72 -11.43
CA LEU A 18 1.64 -19.80 -12.60
C LEU A 18 1.92 -21.02 -13.49
N THR A 19 3.17 -21.50 -13.56
CA THR A 19 3.58 -22.62 -14.43
C THR A 19 3.75 -23.95 -13.68
N GLY A 20 4.19 -23.93 -12.43
CA GLY A 20 4.22 -25.08 -11.52
C GLY A 20 2.83 -25.49 -11.03
N GLY A 21 1.86 -24.56 -11.02
CA GLY A 21 0.44 -24.88 -10.83
C GLY A 21 -0.15 -25.71 -11.98
N MET A 22 0.41 -25.62 -13.20
CA MET A 22 -0.10 -26.33 -14.37
C MET A 22 0.19 -27.84 -14.35
N ALA A 23 1.16 -28.31 -13.56
CA ALA A 23 1.45 -29.75 -13.44
C ALA A 23 0.44 -30.51 -12.54
N THR A 24 -0.45 -29.80 -11.85
CA THR A 24 -1.58 -30.39 -11.09
C THR A 24 -2.94 -30.15 -11.76
N TYR A 25 -2.95 -29.67 -13.01
CA TYR A 25 -4.12 -29.05 -13.64
C TYR A 25 -4.73 -29.86 -14.79
N THR A 26 -4.84 -31.19 -14.65
CA THR A 26 -5.51 -32.03 -15.66
C THR A 26 -6.85 -32.61 -15.23
N ASP A 27 -7.41 -32.24 -14.06
CA ASP A 27 -8.71 -32.80 -13.62
C ASP A 27 -9.70 -31.79 -12.99
N TYR A 28 -9.59 -30.49 -13.29
CA TYR A 28 -10.50 -29.49 -12.74
C TYR A 28 -11.55 -28.98 -13.75
N THR A 29 -12.81 -29.35 -13.49
CA THR A 29 -14.00 -28.98 -14.27
C THR A 29 -14.23 -27.46 -14.32
N GLY A 30 -14.68 -26.95 -15.47
CA GLY A 30 -14.82 -25.51 -15.77
C GLY A 30 -15.78 -24.69 -14.88
N ALA A 31 -16.40 -25.30 -13.87
CA ALA A 31 -17.21 -24.60 -12.87
C ALA A 31 -16.35 -23.88 -11.80
N GLU A 32 -15.10 -24.31 -11.57
CA GLU A 32 -14.23 -23.70 -10.54
C GLU A 32 -13.45 -22.48 -11.01
N PHE A 33 -13.33 -22.26 -12.32
CA PHE A 33 -12.71 -21.06 -12.91
C PHE A 33 -13.44 -19.75 -12.58
N LYS A 34 -14.63 -19.81 -11.97
CA LYS A 34 -15.43 -18.64 -11.56
C LYS A 34 -15.19 -18.20 -10.12
N LYS A 35 -14.43 -18.95 -9.32
CA LYS A 35 -14.06 -18.49 -7.98
C LYS A 35 -12.88 -17.52 -8.13
N PRO A 36 -12.96 -16.28 -7.61
CA PRO A 36 -11.81 -15.39 -7.60
C PRO A 36 -10.66 -16.13 -6.91
N ILE A 37 -9.54 -16.28 -7.61
CA ILE A 37 -8.36 -16.93 -7.06
C ILE A 37 -7.95 -16.13 -5.83
N ASP A 38 -7.98 -16.75 -4.66
CA ASP A 38 -7.35 -16.19 -3.47
C ASP A 38 -5.83 -16.25 -3.71
N LEU A 39 -5.29 -15.14 -4.23
CA LEU A 39 -3.88 -14.99 -4.57
C LEU A 39 -2.97 -15.27 -3.37
N ARG A 40 -3.43 -14.95 -2.15
CA ARG A 40 -2.68 -15.32 -0.93
C ARG A 40 -2.65 -16.83 -0.80
N GLN A 41 -3.81 -17.50 -0.79
CA GLN A 41 -3.87 -18.95 -0.61
C GLN A 41 -3.03 -19.70 -1.64
N ALA A 42 -3.09 -19.29 -2.91
CA ALA A 42 -2.27 -19.86 -3.98
C ALA A 42 -0.75 -19.66 -3.74
N THR A 43 -0.35 -18.45 -3.32
CA THR A 43 1.05 -18.14 -3.03
C THR A 43 1.57 -18.92 -1.81
N VAL A 44 0.77 -19.03 -0.75
CA VAL A 44 1.09 -19.84 0.44
C VAL A 44 1.26 -21.31 0.06
N ALA A 45 0.34 -21.86 -0.73
CA ALA A 45 0.44 -23.24 -1.20
C ALA A 45 1.73 -23.49 -1.98
N SER A 46 2.14 -22.55 -2.84
CA SER A 46 3.41 -22.61 -3.58
C SER A 46 4.62 -22.65 -2.66
N PHE A 47 4.68 -21.78 -1.63
CA PHE A 47 5.75 -21.80 -0.64
C PHE A 47 5.83 -23.13 0.10
N LEU A 48 4.68 -23.64 0.57
CA LEU A 48 4.61 -24.92 1.29
C LEU A 48 5.08 -26.10 0.42
N ALA A 49 4.68 -26.13 -0.86
CA ALA A 49 5.12 -27.16 -1.80
C ALA A 49 6.64 -27.11 -2.04
N GLN A 50 7.23 -25.90 -2.15
CA GLN A 50 8.67 -25.74 -2.30
C GLN A 50 9.44 -26.19 -1.05
N ILE A 51 8.94 -25.85 0.15
CA ILE A 51 9.53 -26.28 1.44
C ILE A 51 9.49 -27.81 1.55
N ASP A 52 8.35 -28.43 1.23
CA ASP A 52 8.19 -29.89 1.26
C ASP A 52 9.13 -30.58 0.27
N SER A 53 9.19 -30.07 -0.96
CA SER A 53 10.09 -30.56 -2.02
C SER A 53 11.57 -30.48 -1.63
N ALA A 54 12.02 -29.35 -1.09
CA ALA A 54 13.40 -29.19 -0.60
C ALA A 54 13.70 -30.12 0.58
N SER A 55 12.74 -30.26 1.50
CA SER A 55 12.86 -31.12 2.69
C SER A 55 12.98 -32.60 2.30
N LYS A 56 12.20 -33.07 1.32
CA LYS A 56 12.29 -34.42 0.74
C LYS A 56 13.65 -34.71 0.10
N ARG A 57 14.29 -33.70 -0.51
CA ARG A 57 15.66 -33.79 -1.04
C ARG A 57 16.75 -33.67 0.03
N ARG A 58 16.39 -33.46 1.30
CA ARG A 58 17.32 -33.14 2.41
C ARG A 58 18.15 -31.87 2.16
N ASP A 59 17.62 -30.96 1.35
CA ASP A 59 18.23 -29.64 1.12
C ASP A 59 17.77 -28.67 2.20
N HIS A 60 18.38 -28.78 3.38
CA HIS A 60 18.02 -27.97 4.55
C HIS A 60 18.23 -26.47 4.34
N ARG A 61 19.20 -26.09 3.51
CA ARG A 61 19.50 -24.68 3.22
C ARG A 61 18.37 -24.06 2.41
N GLU A 62 17.92 -24.76 1.37
CA GLU A 62 16.82 -24.28 0.55
C GLU A 62 15.50 -24.26 1.31
N ALA A 63 15.20 -25.32 2.08
CA ALA A 63 14.00 -25.35 2.92
C ALA A 63 13.93 -24.17 3.91
N LEU A 64 15.07 -23.82 4.53
CA LEU A 64 15.15 -22.67 5.42
C LEU A 64 14.99 -21.33 4.67
N ARG A 65 15.64 -21.18 3.51
CA ARG A 65 15.50 -19.96 2.68
C ARG A 65 14.04 -19.70 2.32
N VAL A 66 13.34 -20.72 1.81
CA VAL A 66 11.94 -20.60 1.39
C VAL A 66 11.02 -20.35 2.60
N ARG A 67 11.29 -20.97 3.77
CA ARG A 67 10.53 -20.69 5.00
C ARG A 67 10.65 -19.23 5.43
N LEU A 68 11.85 -18.64 5.38
CA LEU A 68 12.05 -17.22 5.71
C LEU A 68 11.32 -16.30 4.72
N GLU A 69 11.27 -16.66 3.45
CA GLU A 69 10.51 -15.91 2.44
C GLU A 69 9.00 -16.00 2.66
N TYR A 70 8.51 -17.20 3.00
CA TYR A 70 7.11 -17.42 3.39
C TYR A 70 6.72 -16.58 4.62
N GLU A 71 7.55 -16.58 5.67
CA GLU A 71 7.30 -15.80 6.89
C GLU A 71 7.22 -14.30 6.60
N ARG A 72 8.13 -13.77 5.78
CA ARG A 72 8.09 -12.37 5.33
C ARG A 72 6.84 -12.05 4.53
N PHE A 73 6.45 -12.93 3.61
CA PHE A 73 5.23 -12.75 2.81
C PHE A 73 3.98 -12.64 3.69
N GLU A 74 3.83 -13.55 4.66
CA GLU A 74 2.71 -13.54 5.60
C GLU A 74 2.74 -12.33 6.55
N GLU A 75 3.94 -11.89 6.95
CA GLU A 75 4.10 -10.67 7.74
C GLU A 75 3.67 -9.43 6.96
N SER A 76 4.13 -9.27 5.72
CA SER A 76 3.69 -8.19 4.83
C SER A 76 2.18 -8.18 4.63
N TRP A 77 1.56 -9.35 4.45
CA TRP A 77 0.10 -9.46 4.37
C TRP A 77 -0.61 -9.02 5.66
N ARG A 78 -0.15 -9.49 6.84
CA ARG A 78 -0.74 -9.06 8.12
C ARG A 78 -0.56 -7.56 8.36
N ASN A 79 0.60 -7.02 8.01
CA ASN A 79 0.90 -5.61 8.13
C ASN A 79 0.02 -4.77 7.22
N SER A 80 -0.26 -5.21 5.99
CA SER A 80 -1.17 -4.50 5.09
C SER A 80 -2.59 -4.44 5.65
N GLN A 81 -3.13 -5.57 6.13
CA GLN A 81 -4.47 -5.61 6.73
C GLN A 81 -4.55 -4.69 7.96
N ARG A 82 -3.54 -4.73 8.82
CA ARG A 82 -3.45 -3.84 9.98
C ARG A 82 -3.37 -2.37 9.55
N LEU A 83 -2.53 -2.04 8.59
CA LEU A 83 -2.38 -0.67 8.10
C LEU A 83 -3.71 -0.16 7.55
N SER A 84 -4.33 -0.88 6.62
CA SER A 84 -5.65 -0.54 6.05
C SER A 84 -6.69 -0.31 7.13
N SER A 85 -6.73 -1.13 8.19
CA SER A 85 -7.67 -0.91 9.30
C SER A 85 -7.40 0.38 10.09
N LEU A 86 -6.13 0.76 10.26
CA LEU A 86 -5.72 1.96 11.00
C LEU A 86 -6.01 3.24 10.20
N ILE A 87 -5.86 3.19 8.88
CA ILE A 87 -5.99 4.34 7.99
C ILE A 87 -7.36 4.43 7.29
N ALA A 88 -8.24 3.44 7.43
CA ALA A 88 -9.58 3.46 6.83
C ALA A 88 -10.39 4.74 7.16
N PRO A 89 -10.36 5.31 8.38
CA PRO A 89 -11.02 6.59 8.64
C PRO A 89 -10.44 7.75 7.83
N ILE A 90 -9.16 7.68 7.46
CA ILE A 90 -8.46 8.69 6.66
C ILE A 90 -8.85 8.52 5.20
N GLU A 91 -8.75 7.31 4.64
CA GLU A 91 -9.12 7.01 3.24
C GLU A 91 -10.57 7.43 2.93
N ASN A 92 -11.46 7.27 3.92
CA ASN A 92 -12.87 7.66 3.80
C ASN A 92 -13.14 9.12 4.18
N LEU A 93 -12.09 9.95 4.38
CA LEU A 93 -12.18 11.37 4.77
C LEU A 93 -12.94 11.62 6.09
N ILE A 94 -13.02 10.65 7.00
CA ILE A 94 -13.79 10.75 8.25
C ILE A 94 -13.01 11.55 9.29
N SER A 95 -11.74 11.22 9.50
CA SER A 95 -10.88 11.85 10.51
C SER A 95 -9.42 11.68 10.15
N LEU A 96 -8.61 12.73 10.33
CA LEU A 96 -7.15 12.62 10.27
C LEU A 96 -6.52 12.29 11.62
N ARG A 97 -7.30 12.42 12.71
CA ARG A 97 -6.82 12.15 14.06
C ARG A 97 -6.62 10.66 14.29
N LEU A 98 -5.43 10.33 14.77
CA LEU A 98 -5.06 9.02 15.23
C LEU A 98 -5.32 8.86 16.73
N ALA A 99 -5.78 7.68 17.14
CA ALA A 99 -5.84 7.32 18.54
C ALA A 99 -4.41 7.18 19.13
N PRO A 100 -4.24 7.35 20.46
CA PRO A 100 -2.94 7.21 21.11
C PRO A 100 -2.27 5.87 20.74
N GLY A 101 -1.01 5.93 20.31
CA GLY A 101 -0.23 4.76 19.90
C GLY A 101 -0.47 4.28 18.45
N GLN A 102 -1.51 4.74 17.74
CA GLN A 102 -1.67 4.37 16.32
C GLN A 102 -0.57 4.96 15.45
N ALA A 103 -0.13 6.19 15.72
CA ALA A 103 0.95 6.84 14.97
C ALA A 103 2.28 6.09 15.06
N SER A 104 2.59 5.43 16.19
CA SER A 104 3.79 4.59 16.30
C SER A 104 3.60 3.25 15.60
N GLN A 105 2.41 2.65 15.67
CA GLN A 105 2.10 1.43 14.92
C GLN A 105 2.22 1.65 13.41
N ILE A 106 1.68 2.74 12.88
CA ILE A 106 1.79 3.10 11.46
C ILE A 106 3.26 3.30 11.09
N ARG A 107 4.03 4.07 11.86
CA ARG A 107 5.46 4.27 11.61
C ARG A 107 6.27 2.97 11.62
N ASN A 108 5.95 2.04 12.53
CA ASN A 108 6.61 0.73 12.58
C ASN A 108 6.32 -0.10 11.33
N ILE A 109 5.07 -0.09 10.84
CA ILE A 109 4.72 -0.74 9.57
C ILE A 109 5.44 -0.04 8.40
N LEU A 110 5.44 1.29 8.38
CA LEU A 110 6.07 2.08 7.33
C LEU A 110 7.60 1.90 7.25
N HIS A 111 8.27 1.59 8.36
CA HIS A 111 9.70 1.27 8.35
C HIS A 111 10.03 0.09 7.41
N ASN A 112 9.11 -0.86 7.27
CA ASN A 112 9.22 -2.01 6.38
C ASN A 112 8.50 -1.81 5.04
N ALA A 113 7.90 -0.63 4.79
CA ALA A 113 7.03 -0.39 3.63
C ALA A 113 7.71 -0.64 2.29
N SER A 114 9.02 -0.42 2.16
CA SER A 114 9.72 -0.71 0.89
C SER A 114 9.74 -2.20 0.54
N THR A 115 9.70 -3.08 1.54
CA THR A 115 9.57 -4.53 1.36
C THR A 115 8.10 -4.89 1.09
N ASP A 116 7.17 -4.27 1.83
CA ASP A 116 5.73 -4.53 1.70
C ASP A 116 5.15 -4.02 0.37
N LEU A 117 5.68 -2.95 -0.21
CA LEU A 117 5.27 -2.44 -1.53
C LEU A 117 5.53 -3.46 -2.65
N SER A 118 6.64 -4.18 -2.56
CA SER A 118 7.01 -5.20 -3.55
C SER A 118 6.14 -6.46 -3.47
N SER A 119 5.44 -6.66 -2.34
CA SER A 119 4.51 -7.78 -2.16
C SER A 119 3.16 -7.56 -2.86
N GLY A 120 2.86 -6.33 -3.29
CA GLY A 120 1.59 -5.99 -3.93
C GLY A 120 0.39 -5.86 -2.98
N PHE A 121 0.58 -6.04 -1.67
CA PHE A 121 -0.51 -5.93 -0.69
C PHE A 121 -0.87 -4.50 -0.29
N LEU A 122 0.02 -3.54 -0.54
CA LEU A 122 -0.20 -2.13 -0.23
C LEU A 122 -0.40 -1.34 -1.52
N THR A 123 -1.49 -0.59 -1.58
CA THR A 123 -1.73 0.34 -2.69
C THR A 123 -1.02 1.67 -2.43
N PRO A 124 -0.73 2.46 -3.48
CA PRO A 124 -0.22 3.81 -3.30
C PRO A 124 -1.17 4.70 -2.47
N GLY A 125 -2.49 4.52 -2.57
CA GLY A 125 -3.47 5.29 -1.77
C GLY A 125 -3.36 5.00 -0.27
N THR A 126 -3.22 3.73 0.10
CA THR A 126 -3.02 3.30 1.48
C THR A 126 -1.72 3.84 2.06
N LEU A 127 -0.64 3.85 1.28
CA LEU A 127 0.63 4.44 1.71
C LEU A 127 0.53 5.96 1.85
N GLY A 128 -0.10 6.64 0.90
CA GLY A 128 -0.38 8.07 0.97
C GLY A 128 -1.12 8.43 2.25
N SER A 129 -2.13 7.65 2.60
CA SER A 129 -2.94 7.82 3.82
C SER A 129 -2.12 7.57 5.08
N ALA A 130 -1.29 6.53 5.10
CA ALA A 130 -0.40 6.23 6.21
C ALA A 130 0.62 7.36 6.46
N TYR A 131 1.27 7.85 5.41
CA TYR A 131 2.20 8.97 5.51
C TYR A 131 1.51 10.26 5.96
N LEU A 132 0.33 10.55 5.41
CA LEU A 132 -0.50 11.69 5.80
C LEU A 132 -0.83 11.64 7.30
N ALA A 133 -1.23 10.46 7.80
CA ALA A 133 -1.54 10.23 9.21
C ALA A 133 -0.35 10.47 10.15
N THR A 134 0.87 10.26 9.65
CA THR A 134 2.11 10.42 10.42
C THR A 134 2.76 11.79 10.25
N GLY A 135 2.17 12.68 9.45
CA GLY A 135 2.68 14.02 9.19
C GLY A 135 3.80 14.10 8.14
N ASP A 136 4.12 13.00 7.47
CA ASP A 136 5.11 12.99 6.37
C ASP A 136 4.41 13.37 5.06
N TYR A 137 4.15 14.66 4.93
CA TYR A 137 3.33 15.20 3.85
C TYR A 137 3.98 15.07 2.46
N GLN A 138 5.31 15.09 2.39
CA GLN A 138 6.06 14.92 1.14
C GLN A 138 5.88 13.50 0.57
N ASN A 139 6.04 12.48 1.42
CA ASN A 139 5.78 11.11 0.97
C ASN A 139 4.28 10.90 0.70
N ALA A 140 3.40 11.48 1.50
CA ALA A 140 1.96 11.41 1.27
C ALA A 140 1.56 11.94 -0.12
N SER A 141 2.00 13.16 -0.47
CA SER A 141 1.67 13.82 -1.74
C SER A 141 2.19 13.01 -2.94
N LYS A 142 3.40 12.45 -2.83
CA LYS A 142 4.01 11.56 -3.82
C LYS A 142 3.20 10.27 -4.03
N TYR A 143 2.80 9.59 -2.96
CA TYR A 143 2.06 8.33 -3.08
C TYR A 143 0.63 8.54 -3.57
N TYR A 144 -0.05 9.62 -3.18
CA TYR A 144 -1.34 9.96 -3.77
C TYR A 144 -1.24 10.34 -5.25
N LYS A 145 -0.15 10.98 -5.68
CA LYS A 145 0.10 11.21 -7.11
C LYS A 145 0.18 9.88 -7.87
N LEU A 146 0.82 8.86 -7.32
CA LEU A 146 0.85 7.52 -7.91
C LEU A 146 -0.54 6.84 -7.88
N ALA A 147 -1.28 7.00 -6.79
CA ALA A 147 -2.64 6.47 -6.67
C ALA A 147 -3.56 7.06 -7.77
N ALA A 148 -3.47 8.37 -7.99
CA ALA A 148 -4.21 9.08 -9.03
C ALA A 148 -3.85 8.66 -10.47
N LEU A 149 -2.70 7.99 -10.70
CA LEU A 149 -2.42 7.40 -12.02
C LEU A 149 -3.23 6.13 -12.27
N SER A 150 -3.51 5.38 -11.20
CA SER A 150 -4.30 4.13 -11.28
C SER A 150 -5.80 4.42 -11.24
N GLU A 151 -6.19 5.40 -10.42
CA GLU A 151 -7.58 5.78 -10.16
C GLU A 151 -7.76 7.29 -10.40
N PRO A 152 -7.67 7.76 -11.66
CA PRO A 152 -7.63 9.19 -11.98
C PRO A 152 -8.93 9.95 -11.65
N ASN A 153 -10.05 9.23 -11.53
CA ASN A 153 -11.37 9.80 -11.28
C ASN A 153 -11.84 9.61 -9.84
N ASP A 154 -11.02 9.06 -8.93
CA ASP A 154 -11.40 8.94 -7.53
C ASP A 154 -11.32 10.31 -6.84
N PRO A 155 -12.46 10.89 -6.41
CA PRO A 155 -12.46 12.19 -5.76
C PRO A 155 -11.84 12.17 -4.36
N ASN A 156 -11.84 11.02 -3.66
CA ASN A 156 -11.20 10.89 -2.35
C ASN A 156 -9.68 11.00 -2.49
N ILE A 157 -9.08 10.39 -3.52
CA ILE A 157 -7.65 10.52 -3.78
C ILE A 157 -7.28 11.99 -4.04
N HIS A 158 -8.09 12.72 -4.81
CA HIS A 158 -7.85 14.16 -5.04
C HIS A 158 -7.96 14.98 -3.76
N ALA A 159 -8.98 14.73 -2.94
CA ALA A 159 -9.16 15.39 -1.65
C ALA A 159 -7.98 15.13 -0.69
N LEU A 160 -7.57 13.86 -0.56
CA LEU A 160 -6.47 13.45 0.29
C LEU A 160 -5.12 13.99 -0.19
N ARG A 161 -4.91 14.02 -1.51
CA ARG A 161 -3.72 14.66 -2.11
C ARG A 161 -3.69 16.16 -1.82
N ALA A 162 -4.83 16.84 -1.90
CA ALA A 162 -4.92 18.25 -1.55
C ALA A 162 -4.57 18.49 -0.07
N LEU A 163 -5.06 17.65 0.84
CA LEU A 163 -4.71 17.69 2.27
C LEU A 163 -3.21 17.47 2.49
N ALA A 164 -2.59 16.52 1.78
CA ALA A 164 -1.15 16.30 1.84
C ALA A 164 -0.36 17.53 1.38
N LEU A 165 -0.72 18.13 0.23
CA LEU A 165 -0.06 19.35 -0.27
C LEU A 165 -0.22 20.55 0.68
N GLN A 166 -1.38 20.68 1.33
CA GLN A 166 -1.60 21.72 2.35
C GLN A 166 -0.74 21.49 3.60
N GLY A 167 -0.55 20.24 4.01
CA GLY A 167 0.37 19.89 5.08
C GLY A 167 1.82 20.21 4.70
N GLU A 168 2.23 19.86 3.48
CA GLU A 168 3.57 20.11 2.94
C GLU A 168 3.88 21.60 2.84
N ALA A 169 2.92 22.41 2.36
CA ALA A 169 3.04 23.85 2.21
C ALA A 169 3.37 24.57 3.54
N LYS A 170 2.90 24.06 4.68
CA LYS A 170 3.18 24.67 6.00
C LYS A 170 4.66 24.62 6.40
N GLY A 171 5.37 23.58 5.96
CA GLY A 171 6.80 23.40 6.25
C GLY A 171 7.72 23.81 5.11
N THR A 172 7.19 24.39 4.03
CA THR A 172 7.94 24.69 2.80
C THR A 172 8.36 26.14 2.75
N GLU A 173 9.66 26.34 2.52
CA GLU A 173 10.29 27.61 2.14
C GLU A 173 11.00 27.38 0.80
N PRO A 174 11.03 28.36 -0.14
CA PRO A 174 10.53 29.75 -0.05
C PRO A 174 9.02 29.89 -0.30
N GLU A 175 8.47 31.09 -0.02
CA GLU A 175 7.05 31.42 -0.18
C GLU A 175 6.48 31.08 -1.57
N THR A 176 7.26 31.25 -2.64
CA THR A 176 6.82 30.90 -4.00
C THR A 176 6.48 29.42 -4.13
N ALA A 177 7.30 28.52 -3.57
CA ALA A 177 7.03 27.08 -3.59
C ALA A 177 5.81 26.73 -2.73
N ARG A 178 5.63 27.41 -1.59
CA ARG A 178 4.44 27.28 -0.75
C ARG A 178 3.17 27.72 -1.49
N GLU A 179 3.22 28.80 -2.25
CA GLU A 179 2.10 29.27 -3.06
C GLU A 179 1.74 28.27 -4.16
N GLU A 180 2.72 27.71 -4.86
CA GLU A 180 2.51 26.67 -5.88
C GLU A 180 1.79 25.44 -5.31
N LEU A 181 2.25 24.92 -4.17
CA LEU A 181 1.61 23.80 -3.48
C LEU A 181 0.16 24.12 -3.10
N ASN A 182 -0.10 25.33 -2.59
CA ASN A 182 -1.45 25.77 -2.25
C ASN A 182 -2.36 25.95 -3.46
N GLN A 183 -1.83 26.40 -4.60
CA GLN A 183 -2.60 26.50 -5.84
C GLN A 183 -2.95 25.12 -6.39
N GLU A 184 -1.99 24.19 -6.40
CA GLU A 184 -2.26 22.80 -6.80
C GLU A 184 -3.29 22.14 -5.87
N ALA A 185 -3.17 22.35 -4.56
CA ALA A 185 -4.16 21.86 -3.60
C ALA A 185 -5.57 22.38 -3.90
N LYS A 186 -5.73 23.67 -4.20
CA LYS A 186 -7.03 24.26 -4.58
C LYS A 186 -7.65 23.59 -5.81
N GLN A 187 -6.84 23.33 -6.84
CA GLN A 187 -7.31 22.65 -8.05
C GLN A 187 -7.78 21.23 -7.75
N LEU A 188 -7.07 20.51 -6.87
CA LEU A 188 -7.45 19.16 -6.45
C LEU A 188 -8.72 19.15 -5.60
N VAL A 189 -8.92 20.16 -4.74
CA VAL A 189 -10.18 20.34 -4.00
C VAL A 189 -11.35 20.52 -4.97
N GLN A 190 -11.22 21.39 -5.97
CA GLN A 190 -12.27 21.59 -7.00
C GLN A 190 -12.58 20.29 -7.76
N LYS A 191 -11.56 19.48 -8.07
CA LYS A 191 -11.77 18.16 -8.69
C LYS A 191 -12.50 17.20 -7.78
N ALA A 192 -12.12 17.13 -6.50
CA ALA A 192 -12.79 16.30 -5.51
C ALA A 192 -14.26 16.70 -5.33
N GLU A 193 -14.54 18.01 -5.27
CA GLU A 193 -15.90 18.57 -5.20
C GLU A 193 -16.72 18.19 -6.43
N SER A 194 -16.15 18.31 -7.64
CA SER A 194 -16.84 17.91 -8.87
C SER A 194 -17.17 16.40 -8.91
N GLY A 195 -16.42 15.58 -8.18
CA GLY A 195 -16.68 14.15 -8.00
C GLY A 195 -17.55 13.81 -6.80
N GLY A 196 -18.09 14.81 -6.08
CA GLY A 196 -19.07 14.61 -5.01
C GLY A 196 -18.51 14.60 -3.59
N VAL A 197 -17.24 14.95 -3.37
CA VAL A 197 -16.69 15.13 -2.02
C VAL A 197 -17.06 16.51 -1.49
N ASP A 198 -17.62 16.57 -0.29
CA ASP A 198 -18.02 17.82 0.35
C ASP A 198 -16.81 18.73 0.68
N ALA A 199 -16.84 19.95 0.14
CA ALA A 199 -15.84 21.00 0.36
C ALA A 199 -15.64 21.32 1.85
N ASP A 200 -16.74 21.39 2.61
CA ASP A 200 -16.71 21.72 4.03
C ASP A 200 -16.02 20.62 4.82
N ARG A 201 -16.16 19.36 4.38
CA ARG A 201 -15.47 18.22 4.95
C ARG A 201 -13.96 18.30 4.73
N ILE A 202 -13.51 18.62 3.51
CA ILE A 202 -12.08 18.81 3.22
C ILE A 202 -11.52 19.95 4.07
N LYS A 203 -12.24 21.07 4.16
CA LYS A 203 -11.84 22.23 4.97
C LYS A 203 -11.75 21.89 6.46
N ALA A 204 -12.69 21.11 6.98
CA ALA A 204 -12.67 20.66 8.37
C ALA A 204 -11.46 19.76 8.66
N LEU A 205 -11.10 18.85 7.75
CA LEU A 205 -9.91 18.02 7.87
C LEU A 205 -8.61 18.84 7.76
N ALA A 206 -8.56 19.80 6.83
CA ALA A 206 -7.43 20.72 6.69
C ALA A 206 -7.17 21.53 7.99
N ALA A 207 -8.25 21.91 8.69
CA ALA A 207 -8.15 22.57 9.99
C ALA A 207 -7.62 21.64 11.09
N GLN A 208 -7.81 20.32 11.00
CA GLN A 208 -7.19 19.36 11.93
C GLN A 208 -5.67 19.35 11.78
N LEU A 209 -5.17 19.36 10.53
CA LEU A 209 -3.73 19.46 10.24
C LEU A 209 -3.08 20.72 10.82
N ALA A 210 -3.85 21.79 11.08
CA ALA A 210 -3.33 23.05 11.61
C ALA A 210 -3.21 23.06 13.14
N LYS A 211 -3.81 22.10 13.83
CA LYS A 211 -3.80 22.00 15.30
C LYS A 211 -2.73 21.05 15.85
N GLU A 212 -2.08 20.28 14.98
CA GLU A 212 -1.07 19.28 15.35
C GLU A 212 0.38 19.76 15.14
N THR A 213 0.56 20.98 14.61
CA THR A 213 1.83 21.72 14.52
C THR A 213 1.89 22.80 15.58
#